data_AF-A0A849PZW9-F1
#
_entry.id   AF-A0A849PZW9-F1
#
_cell.length_a   1.000
_cell.length_b   1.000
_cell.length_c   1.000
_cell.angle_alpha   90.00
_cell.angle_beta   90.00
_cell.angle_gamma   90.00
#
_symmetry.space_group_name_H-M   'P 1'
#
loop_
_entity.id
_entity.type
_entity.pdbx_description
1 polymer ?
#
loop_
_entity_poly.entity_id
_entity_poly.type
_entity_poly.pdbx_seq_one_letter_code
_entity_poly.pdbx_strand_id
1 'polypeptide(L)'
;MTEYSMNEKVILVQYAIKKYENEATLFEKLQSILSEKDIQRNIDTLIGTQRVRRIGPEVLQNNESHTELPDLPDNLKLVIDQL
;
A
#
# COMPACT_ATOMS: atom_id res chain seq x y z
N MET A 1 -17.05 -7.30 -6.77
CA MET A 1 -15.77 -6.85 -6.21
C MET A 1 -14.85 -6.60 -7.39
N THR A 2 -14.27 -5.40 -7.50
CA THR A 2 -13.30 -5.11 -8.56
C THR A 2 -12.08 -5.99 -8.32
N GLU A 3 -11.79 -6.89 -9.25
CA GLU A 3 -10.65 -7.79 -9.11
C GLU A 3 -9.40 -7.04 -9.56
N TYR A 4 -8.64 -6.52 -8.59
CA TYR A 4 -7.34 -5.91 -8.85
C TYR A 4 -6.30 -6.99 -9.13
N SER A 5 -5.48 -6.78 -10.16
CA SER A 5 -4.31 -7.61 -10.44
C SER A 5 -3.33 -7.56 -9.27
N MET A 6 -2.48 -8.58 -9.13
CA MET A 6 -1.51 -8.62 -8.03
C MET A 6 -0.59 -7.40 -8.00
N ASN A 7 -0.19 -6.88 -9.18
CA ASN A 7 0.59 -5.65 -9.27
C ASN A 7 -0.19 -4.41 -8.82
N GLU A 8 -1.48 -4.31 -9.19
CA GLU A 8 -2.33 -3.20 -8.79
C GLU A 8 -2.56 -3.18 -7.27
N LYS A 9 -2.73 -4.36 -6.65
CA LYS A 9 -2.80 -4.49 -5.18
C LYS A 9 -1.54 -3.97 -4.51
N VAL A 10 -0.36 -4.31 -5.02
CA VAL A 10 0.93 -3.82 -4.50
C VAL A 10 1.00 -2.30 -4.62
N ILE A 11 0.66 -1.74 -5.79
CA ILE A 11 0.67 -0.28 -6.02
C ILE A 11 -0.31 0.41 -5.07
N LEU A 12 -1.53 -0.09 -4.92
CA LEU A 12 -2.54 0.48 -4.01
C LEU A 12 -2.03 0.54 -2.57
N VAL A 13 -1.48 -0.56 -2.07
CA VAL A 13 -0.94 -0.62 -0.70
C VAL A 13 0.23 0.35 -0.55
N GLN A 14 1.13 0.40 -1.53
CA GLN A 14 2.30 1.27 -1.48
C GLN A 14 1.92 2.78 -1.47
N TYR A 15 0.92 3.17 -2.26
CA TYR A 15 0.39 4.54 -2.27
C TYR A 15 -0.44 4.85 -1.02
N ALA A 16 -1.20 3.89 -0.49
CA ALA A 16 -1.87 4.06 0.80
C ALA A 16 -0.86 4.28 1.94
N ILE A 17 0.27 3.56 1.94
CA ILE A 17 1.36 3.78 2.91
C ILE A 17 1.90 5.21 2.78
N LYS A 18 2.07 5.72 1.56
CA LYS A 18 2.49 7.10 1.32
C LYS A 18 1.49 8.14 1.85
N LYS A 19 0.19 7.83 1.84
CA LYS A 19 -0.88 8.75 2.24
C LYS A 19 -1.11 8.76 3.76
N TYR A 20 -1.02 7.61 4.42
CA TYR A 20 -1.39 7.48 5.83
C TYR A 20 -0.22 7.29 6.78
N GLU A 21 0.87 6.65 6.33
CA GLU A 21 2.08 6.30 7.11
C GLU A 21 1.85 5.51 8.40
N ASN A 22 0.60 5.22 8.76
CA ASN A 22 0.17 4.47 9.93
C ASN A 22 -0.55 3.19 9.51
N GLU A 23 -0.12 2.06 10.06
CA GLU A 23 -0.59 0.73 9.70
C GLU A 23 -2.08 0.51 10.04
N ALA A 24 -2.52 0.96 11.21
CA ALA A 24 -3.92 0.82 11.63
C ALA A 24 -4.86 1.60 10.70
N THR A 25 -4.56 2.89 10.46
CA THR A 25 -5.35 3.73 9.54
C THR A 25 -5.34 3.18 8.11
N LEU A 26 -4.20 2.67 7.66
CA LEU A 26 -4.08 2.04 6.34
C LEU A 26 -4.97 0.80 6.22
N PHE A 27 -4.97 -0.07 7.23
CA PHE A 27 -5.82 -1.25 7.25
C PHE A 27 -7.30 -0.88 7.19
N GLU A 28 -7.75 0.04 8.04
CA GLU A 28 -9.15 0.48 8.06
C GLU A 28 -9.61 1.01 6.70
N LYS A 29 -8.75 1.78 6.03
CA LYS A 29 -9.05 2.38 4.72
C LYS A 29 -9.05 1.34 3.59
N LEU A 30 -8.03 0.48 3.54
CA LEU A 30 -7.91 -0.52 2.50
C LEU A 30 -8.89 -1.69 2.65
N GLN A 31 -9.40 -1.97 3.85
CA GLN A 31 -10.39 -3.03 4.09
C GLN A 31 -11.68 -2.87 3.26
N SER A 32 -12.00 -1.64 2.82
CA SER A 32 -13.14 -1.40 1.92
C SER A 32 -12.91 -1.88 0.49
N ILE A 33 -11.66 -2.23 0.12
CA ILE A 33 -11.22 -2.49 -1.25
C ILE A 33 -10.53 -3.87 -1.37
N LEU A 34 -9.71 -4.22 -0.38
CA LEU A 34 -8.91 -5.45 -0.34
C LEU A 34 -9.21 -6.22 0.94
N SER A 35 -9.09 -7.54 0.89
CA SER A 35 -9.18 -8.38 2.08
C SER A 35 -7.96 -8.16 3.00
N GLU A 36 -8.16 -8.30 4.31
CA GLU A 36 -7.11 -8.16 5.32
C GLU A 36 -5.87 -9.01 5.00
N LYS A 37 -6.08 -10.27 4.59
CA LYS A 37 -5.02 -11.19 4.16
C LYS A 37 -4.20 -10.64 2.99
N ASP A 38 -4.85 -10.00 2.02
CA ASP A 38 -4.15 -9.40 0.88
C ASP A 38 -3.35 -8.18 1.34
N ILE A 39 -3.92 -7.31 2.19
CA ILE A 39 -3.24 -6.12 2.71
C ILE A 39 -1.95 -6.54 3.45
N GLN A 40 -2.07 -7.47 4.41
CA GLN A 40 -0.93 -7.97 5.17
C GLN A 40 0.15 -8.57 4.27
N ARG A 41 -0.24 -9.46 3.35
CA ARG A 41 0.70 -10.09 2.41
C ARG A 41 1.45 -9.06 1.57
N ASN A 42 0.78 -8.01 1.10
CA ASN A 42 1.40 -6.96 0.31
C ASN A 42 2.34 -6.09 1.15
N ILE A 43 1.99 -5.77 2.40
CA ILE A 43 2.89 -5.08 3.34
C ILE A 43 4.15 -5.90 3.58
N ASP A 44 4.02 -7.19 3.92
CA ASP A 44 5.16 -8.10 4.11
C ASP A 44 6.03 -8.19 2.85
N THR A 45 5.42 -8.23 1.66
CA THR A 45 6.15 -8.21 0.39
C THR A 45 6.90 -6.90 0.18
N LEU A 46 6.27 -5.74 0.44
CA LEU A 46 6.88 -4.43 0.29
C LEU A 46 8.05 -4.23 1.27
N ILE A 47 7.93 -4.75 2.49
CA ILE A 47 9.02 -4.75 3.47
C ILE A 47 10.14 -5.71 3.05
N GLY A 48 9.80 -6.94 2.66
CA GLY A 48 10.77 -7.95 2.23
C GLY A 48 11.54 -7.57 0.96
N THR A 49 10.93 -6.74 0.09
CA THR A 49 11.56 -6.17 -1.11
C THR A 49 12.23 -4.82 -0.86
N GLN A 50 12.31 -4.36 0.39
CA GLN A 50 12.91 -3.08 0.78
C GLN A 50 12.28 -1.84 0.14
N ARG A 51 11.05 -1.95 -0.39
CA ARG A 51 10.27 -0.83 -0.96
C ARG A 51 9.59 -0.01 0.12
N VAL A 52 9.29 -0.62 1.26
CA VAL A 52 8.73 0.00 2.45
C VAL A 52 9.57 -0.41 3.66
N ARG A 53 9.66 0.46 4.66
CA ARG A 53 10.29 0.18 5.95
C ARG A 53 9.33 0.49 7.09
N ARG A 54 9.41 -0.30 8.16
CA ARG A 54 8.74 -0.02 9.42
C ARG A 54 9.69 0.80 10.30
N ILE A 55 9.32 2.04 10.61
CA ILE A 55 10.15 2.99 11.38
C ILE A 55 9.67 3.17 12.82
N GLY A 56 8.51 2.60 13.15
CA GLY A 56 7.93 2.59 14.50
C GLY A 56 7.00 1.38 14.65
N PRO A 57 6.41 1.17 15.83
CA PRO A 57 5.56 0.01 16.09
C PRO A 57 4.42 -0.14 15.05
N GLU A 58 3.83 0.97 14.61
CA GLU A 58 2.73 1.01 13.65
C GLU A 58 3.00 1.98 12.49
N VAL A 59 4.24 2.40 12.30
CA VAL A 59 4.59 3.44 11.32
C VAL A 59 5.32 2.79 10.15
N LEU A 60 4.69 2.86 8.97
CA LEU A 60 5.20 2.35 7.70
C LEU A 60 5.57 3.53 6.80
N GLN A 61 6.73 3.47 6.17
CA GLN A 61 7.21 4.52 5.28
C GLN A 61 7.77 3.93 4.00
N ASN A 62 7.46 4.55 2.86
CA ASN A 62 8.09 4.20 1.59
C ASN A 62 9.59 4.47 1.64
N ASN A 63 10.37 3.50 1.17
CA ASN A 63 11.82 3.59 1.11
C ASN A 63 12.24 4.18 -0.24
N GLU A 64 11.76 5.40 -0.54
CA GLU A 64 12.00 6.10 -1.82
C GLU A 64 13.51 6.34 -2.08
N SER A 65 14.35 6.25 -1.06
CA SER A 65 15.82 6.28 -1.20
C SER A 65 16.41 4.99 -1.80
N HIS A 66 15.71 3.86 -1.72
CA HIS A 66 16.17 2.56 -2.22
C HIS A 66 15.42 2.14 -3.50
N THR A 67 14.13 2.45 -3.60
CA THR A 67 13.32 2.12 -4.77
C THR A 67 12.32 3.23 -5.00
N GLU A 68 12.30 3.73 -6.24
CA GLU A 68 11.34 4.74 -6.66
C GLU A 68 9.91 4.21 -6.56
N LEU A 69 8.98 5.12 -6.26
CA LEU A 69 7.57 4.79 -6.24
C LEU A 69 7.12 4.46 -7.67
N PRO A 70 6.41 3.35 -7.91
CA PRO A 70 5.92 3.03 -9.25
C PRO A 70 4.94 4.08 -9.74
N ASP A 71 4.85 4.24 -11.07
CA ASP A 71 3.78 5.05 -11.68
C ASP A 71 2.41 4.57 -11.21
N LEU A 72 1.53 5.53 -10.91
CA LEU A 72 0.16 5.28 -10.51
C LEU A 72 -0.75 5.23 -11.75
N PRO A 73 -1.32 4.06 -12.10
CA PRO A 73 -2.29 3.96 -13.18
C PRO A 73 -3.53 4.80 -12.91
N ASP A 74 -4.14 5.39 -13.95
CA ASP A 74 -5.32 6.25 -13.84
C ASP A 74 -6.50 5.59 -13.12
N ASN A 75 -6.71 4.28 -13.35
CA ASN A 75 -7.76 3.51 -12.68
C ASN A 75 -7.55 3.39 -11.17
N LEU A 76 -6.28 3.37 -10.70
CA LEU A 76 -5.95 3.33 -9.27
C LEU A 76 -5.90 4.73 -8.66
N LYS A 77 -5.62 5.76 -9.46
CA LYS A 77 -5.57 7.15 -8.98
C LYS A 77 -6.89 7.59 -8.38
N LEU A 78 -8.02 7.28 -9.03
CA LEU A 78 -9.35 7.57 -8.50
C LEU A 78 -9.60 6.84 -7.17
N VAL A 79 -9.15 5.59 -7.06
CA VAL A 79 -9.31 4.78 -5.86
C VAL A 79 -8.51 5.37 -4.69
N ILE A 80 -7.26 5.77 -4.92
CA ILE A 80 -6.40 6.41 -3.91
C ILE A 80 -6.94 7.77 -3.48
N ASP A 81 -7.53 8.54 -4.40
CA ASP A 81 -8.15 9.83 -4.09
C ASP A 81 -9.37 9.67 -3.16
N GLN A 82 -10.17 8.62 -3.39
CA GLN A 82 -11.38 8.31 -2.62
C GLN A 82 -11.14 7.66 -1.25
N LEU A 83 -9.93 7.19 -0.96
CA LEU A 83 -9.53 6.65 0.35
C LEU A 83 -9.42 7.75 1.42
#